data_AF-A0A9Q0G7N5-F1
#
_entry.id   AF-A0A9Q0G7N5-F1
#
_cell.length_a   1.000
_cell.length_b   1.000
_cell.length_c   1.000
_cell.angle_alpha   90.00
_cell.angle_beta   90.00
_cell.angle_gamma   90.00
#
_symmetry.space_group_name_H-M   'P 1'
#
loop_
_entity.id
_entity.type
_entity.pdbx_description
1 polymer ?
#
loop_
_entity_poly.entity_id
_entity_poly.type
_entity_poly.pdbx_seq_one_letter_code
_entity_poly.pdbx_strand_id
1 'polypeptide(L)'
;MPSTENWKPTFKLYIHPSMAINRVRALNLLTKTKYALSHYVQVNGFSSSSSSHQVSSSHFESVGFIGLGNMGSRMAKNLINNGFRLTVHDINKNILKMFAEIGVETKETPFEVAEASDVVITMLPSSSHVLDVYTGRKGLLGGNLLRPKLLIDSSTVHPQTSRKISEAVSNCTLKENRDWEKPMMLDAPVSGGILGAEAGTLTFIVRFDAILPNKGLVSKFGPILIIRDSYCSSVRNKIFID
;
A
#
# COMPACT_ATOMS: atom_id res chain seq x y z
N MET A 1 15.73 11.00 34.05
CA MET A 1 14.67 11.20 33.03
C MET A 1 15.06 12.36 32.13
N PRO A 2 15.16 12.17 30.81
CA PRO A 2 14.99 13.25 29.84
C PRO A 2 13.81 12.90 28.90
N SER A 3 12.71 13.65 29.00
CA SER A 3 12.27 14.70 28.07
C SER A 3 11.82 14.17 26.70
N THR A 4 10.49 14.10 26.54
CA THR A 4 9.75 13.79 25.31
C THR A 4 9.91 14.90 24.30
N GLU A 5 10.72 14.68 23.27
CA GLU A 5 10.76 15.54 22.08
C GLU A 5 9.82 14.98 21.00
N ASN A 6 8.90 15.86 20.57
CA ASN A 6 7.87 15.60 19.58
C ASN A 6 8.45 15.16 18.22
N TRP A 7 8.40 13.86 17.94
CA TRP A 7 8.68 13.34 16.60
C TRP A 7 7.47 13.58 15.68
N LYS A 8 7.64 14.46 14.69
CA LYS A 8 6.75 14.55 13.51
C LYS A 8 7.37 13.77 12.34
N PRO A 9 6.74 12.72 11.78
CA PRO A 9 7.31 12.00 10.66
C PRO A 9 7.19 12.84 9.38
N THR A 10 8.31 13.37 8.89
CA THR A 10 8.43 13.98 7.56
C THR A 10 8.70 12.91 6.51
N PHE A 11 7.82 12.84 5.51
CA PHE A 11 8.03 12.09 4.27
C PHE A 11 9.30 12.57 3.56
N LYS A 12 10.29 11.69 3.35
CA LYS A 12 11.41 11.94 2.42
C LYS A 12 11.30 10.99 1.23
N LEU A 13 10.78 11.51 0.13
CA LEU A 13 10.89 10.87 -1.19
C LEU A 13 12.35 11.01 -1.65
N TYR A 14 13.13 9.93 -1.59
CA TYR A 14 14.50 9.91 -2.08
C TYR A 14 14.50 9.58 -3.58
N ILE A 15 14.80 10.58 -4.42
CA ILE A 15 15.03 10.40 -5.86
C ILE A 15 16.55 10.30 -6.07
N HIS A 16 17.03 9.19 -6.65
CA HIS A 16 18.46 8.95 -6.87
C HIS A 16 19.05 9.95 -7.91
N PRO A 17 20.29 10.46 -7.73
CA PRO A 17 20.84 11.56 -8.55
C PRO A 17 21.22 11.22 -10.01
N SER A 18 20.98 10.03 -10.54
CA SER A 18 21.48 9.62 -11.85
C SER A 18 20.62 10.05 -13.06
N MET A 19 19.70 11.01 -12.91
CA MET A 19 18.89 11.57 -14.02
C MET A 19 19.13 13.06 -14.25
N ALA A 20 20.35 13.42 -14.66
CA ALA A 20 20.69 14.78 -15.07
C ALA A 20 20.42 15.11 -16.56
N ILE A 21 19.97 14.16 -17.40
CA ILE A 21 20.05 14.35 -18.87
C ILE A 21 18.74 14.80 -19.58
N ASN A 22 17.60 14.97 -18.92
CA ASN A 22 16.37 15.47 -19.61
C ASN A 22 15.76 16.74 -18.98
N ARG A 23 16.59 17.75 -18.66
CA ARG A 23 16.12 19.00 -18.03
C ARG A 23 15.44 20.02 -18.96
N VAL A 24 15.56 19.93 -20.29
CA VAL A 24 15.05 21.03 -21.15
C VAL A 24 13.54 20.97 -21.41
N ARG A 25 12.90 19.78 -21.38
CA ARG A 25 11.44 19.65 -21.61
C ARG A 25 10.59 19.85 -20.34
N ALA A 26 11.09 19.47 -19.16
CA ALA A 26 10.37 19.63 -17.90
C ALA A 26 10.29 21.09 -17.42
N LEU A 27 11.31 21.90 -17.72
CA LEU A 27 11.36 23.32 -17.34
C LEU A 27 10.32 24.17 -18.09
N ASN A 28 9.97 23.85 -19.34
CA ASN A 28 8.95 24.58 -20.11
C ASN A 28 7.50 24.28 -19.70
N LEU A 29 7.24 23.14 -19.05
CA LEU A 29 5.92 22.81 -18.47
C LEU A 29 5.72 23.46 -17.09
N LEU A 30 6.80 23.67 -16.35
CA LEU A 30 6.78 24.32 -15.03
C LEU A 30 6.68 25.86 -15.11
N THR A 31 7.13 26.48 -16.20
CA THR A 31 6.96 27.92 -16.41
C THR A 31 5.52 28.29 -16.79
N LYS A 32 4.84 27.51 -17.65
CA LYS A 32 3.43 27.74 -17.98
C LYS A 32 2.47 27.61 -16.79
N THR A 33 2.77 26.70 -15.86
CA THR A 33 1.95 26.50 -14.64
C THR A 33 2.17 27.60 -13.60
N LYS A 34 3.40 28.15 -13.48
CA LYS A 34 3.68 29.28 -12.58
C LYS A 34 2.98 30.59 -13.00
N TYR A 35 2.87 30.86 -14.31
CA TYR A 35 2.14 32.05 -14.79
C TYR A 35 0.63 31.93 -14.58
N ALA A 36 0.05 30.73 -14.71
CA ALA A 36 -1.37 30.50 -14.42
C ALA A 36 -1.71 30.64 -12.92
N LEU A 37 -0.78 30.30 -12.04
CA LEU A 37 -0.95 30.41 -10.58
C LEU A 37 -0.79 31.85 -10.06
N SER A 38 0.00 32.69 -10.72
CA SER A 38 0.22 34.09 -10.29
C SER A 38 -1.02 34.98 -10.48
N HIS A 39 -1.88 34.70 -11.47
CA HIS A 39 -3.10 35.50 -11.69
C HIS A 39 -4.30 35.05 -10.85
N TYR A 40 -4.25 33.86 -10.26
CA TYR A 40 -5.32 33.38 -9.38
C TYR A 40 -5.22 33.99 -7.96
N VAL A 41 -4.02 34.39 -7.53
CA VAL A 41 -3.75 34.84 -6.16
C VAL A 41 -4.15 36.31 -5.90
N GLN A 42 -4.43 37.11 -6.94
CA GLN A 42 -4.63 38.54 -6.79
C GLN A 42 -6.10 39.00 -6.61
N VAL A 43 -7.09 38.11 -6.68
CA VAL A 43 -8.51 38.52 -6.76
C VAL A 43 -9.31 38.37 -5.45
N ASN A 44 -8.87 37.62 -4.43
CA ASN A 44 -9.71 37.42 -3.23
C ASN A 44 -9.05 37.94 -1.94
N GLY A 45 -9.35 39.21 -1.64
CA GLY A 45 -9.07 39.86 -0.36
C GLY A 45 -10.04 39.46 0.75
N PHE A 46 -9.50 39.46 1.97
CA PHE A 46 -10.08 39.34 3.31
C PHE A 46 -11.61 39.48 3.53
N SER A 47 -12.17 38.50 4.25
CA SER A 47 -13.11 38.76 5.35
C SER A 47 -13.19 37.56 6.31
N SER A 48 -13.09 37.85 7.60
CA SER A 48 -13.14 36.91 8.72
C SER A 48 -14.54 36.34 8.98
N SER A 49 -14.69 35.03 8.97
CA SER A 49 -15.71 34.31 9.75
C SER A 49 -15.35 32.84 9.92
N SER A 50 -15.58 32.36 11.13
CA SER A 50 -15.45 30.98 11.59
C SER A 50 -16.22 29.99 10.71
N SER A 51 -15.51 29.04 10.11
CA SER A 51 -16.08 27.74 9.75
C SER A 51 -14.96 26.71 9.61
N SER A 52 -15.01 25.73 10.51
CA SER A 52 -14.22 24.51 10.47
C SER A 52 -14.40 23.81 9.12
N HIS A 53 -13.44 23.99 8.21
CA HIS A 53 -13.35 23.16 7.03
C HIS A 53 -12.67 21.85 7.45
N GLN A 54 -13.49 20.89 7.86
CA GLN A 54 -13.07 19.50 7.94
C GLN A 54 -12.62 19.07 6.55
N VAL A 55 -11.31 18.84 6.42
CA VAL A 55 -10.77 18.13 5.26
C VAL A 55 -11.34 16.72 5.33
N SER A 56 -12.24 16.38 4.42
CA SER A 56 -12.83 15.05 4.31
C SER A 56 -11.73 14.03 4.08
N SER A 57 -11.33 13.33 5.14
CA SER A 57 -10.42 12.21 5.08
C SER A 57 -11.11 11.06 4.35
N SER A 58 -10.74 10.83 3.09
CA SER A 58 -11.11 9.59 2.41
C SER A 58 -10.33 8.44 3.06
N HIS A 59 -10.83 7.97 4.20
CA HIS A 59 -10.30 6.86 4.97
C HIS A 59 -10.40 5.58 4.13
N PHE A 60 -9.30 4.83 4.06
CA PHE A 60 -9.44 3.40 3.83
C PHE A 60 -9.87 2.79 5.14
N GLU A 61 -11.16 2.55 5.25
CA GLU A 61 -11.77 2.16 6.51
C GLU A 61 -11.52 0.69 6.84
N SER A 62 -11.09 -0.15 5.88
CA SER A 62 -10.76 -1.55 6.16
C SER A 62 -9.57 -2.08 5.35
N VAL A 63 -8.64 -2.71 6.07
CA VAL A 63 -7.46 -3.40 5.51
C VAL A 63 -7.58 -4.89 5.77
N GLY A 64 -7.38 -5.69 4.72
CA GLY A 64 -7.23 -7.13 4.78
C GLY A 64 -5.76 -7.50 4.92
N PHE A 65 -5.43 -8.46 5.78
CA PHE A 65 -4.07 -8.99 5.90
C PHE A 65 -4.05 -10.51 5.84
N ILE A 66 -3.28 -11.07 4.91
CA ILE A 66 -3.16 -12.52 4.74
C ILE A 66 -1.71 -12.97 4.90
N GLY A 67 -1.50 -13.94 5.78
CA GLY A 67 -0.18 -14.45 6.15
C GLY A 67 0.35 -13.73 7.39
N LEU A 68 0.14 -14.32 8.55
CA LEU A 68 0.45 -13.79 9.88
C LEU A 68 1.67 -14.48 10.50
N GLY A 69 2.62 -14.94 9.66
CA GLY A 69 3.89 -15.49 10.11
C GLY A 69 4.81 -14.45 10.77
N ASN A 70 6.11 -14.74 10.84
CA ASN A 70 7.10 -13.90 11.55
C ASN A 70 7.08 -12.43 11.11
N MET A 71 7.01 -12.16 9.80
CA MET A 71 6.93 -10.80 9.26
C MET A 71 5.51 -10.25 9.36
N GLY A 72 4.53 -10.99 8.84
CA GLY A 72 3.17 -10.51 8.68
C GLY A 72 2.46 -10.15 9.99
N SER A 73 2.66 -10.93 11.05
CA SER A 73 2.05 -10.61 12.36
C SER A 73 2.52 -9.28 12.94
N ARG A 74 3.80 -8.91 12.74
CA ARG A 74 4.36 -7.63 13.19
C ARG A 74 3.84 -6.47 12.36
N MET A 75 3.76 -6.66 11.05
CA MET A 75 3.15 -5.67 10.14
C MET A 75 1.67 -5.44 10.48
N ALA A 76 0.90 -6.51 10.71
CA ALA A 76 -0.50 -6.45 11.10
C ALA A 76 -0.70 -5.71 12.43
N LYS A 77 0.13 -5.99 13.44
CA LYS A 77 0.12 -5.25 14.72
C LYS A 77 0.41 -3.77 14.54
N ASN A 78 1.34 -3.41 13.66
CA ASN A 78 1.62 -2.00 13.38
C ASN A 78 0.44 -1.30 12.70
N LEU A 79 -0.30 -1.97 11.82
CA LEU A 79 -1.53 -1.43 11.26
C LEU A 79 -2.58 -1.17 12.37
N ILE A 80 -2.76 -2.11 13.28
CA ILE A 80 -3.69 -1.97 14.41
C ILE A 80 -3.27 -0.78 15.31
N ASN A 81 -1.99 -0.69 15.66
CA ASN A 81 -1.46 0.39 16.50
C ASN A 81 -1.59 1.79 15.84
N ASN A 82 -1.70 1.85 14.52
CA ASN A 82 -1.93 3.09 13.77
C ASN A 82 -3.43 3.35 13.50
N GLY A 83 -4.33 2.59 14.12
CA GLY A 83 -5.78 2.83 14.08
C GLY A 83 -6.48 2.29 12.83
N PHE A 84 -5.84 1.42 12.04
CA PHE A 84 -6.51 0.76 10.91
C PHE A 84 -7.41 -0.36 11.41
N ARG A 85 -8.65 -0.42 10.91
CA ARG A 85 -9.51 -1.59 11.11
C ARG A 85 -8.99 -2.73 10.22
N LEU A 86 -8.68 -3.85 10.85
CA LEU A 86 -8.02 -4.99 10.21
C LEU A 86 -8.95 -6.21 10.17
N THR A 87 -8.99 -6.87 9.02
CA THR A 87 -9.56 -8.21 8.85
C THR A 87 -8.45 -9.15 8.42
N VAL A 88 -8.27 -10.29 9.10
CA VAL A 88 -7.09 -11.13 8.89
C VAL A 88 -7.43 -12.58 8.53
N HIS A 89 -6.52 -13.22 7.79
CA HIS A 89 -6.53 -14.65 7.51
C HIS A 89 -5.14 -15.26 7.58
N ASP A 90 -5.04 -16.48 8.09
CA ASP A 90 -3.86 -17.34 8.04
C ASP A 90 -4.32 -18.81 8.05
N ILE A 91 -3.54 -19.69 7.42
CA ILE A 91 -3.81 -21.14 7.43
C ILE A 91 -3.65 -21.75 8.83
N ASN A 92 -2.85 -21.12 9.69
CA ASN A 92 -2.61 -21.51 11.06
C ASN A 92 -3.69 -20.93 11.98
N LYS A 93 -4.63 -21.80 12.35
CA LYS A 93 -5.76 -21.45 13.24
C LYS A 93 -5.34 -20.93 14.61
N ASN A 94 -4.18 -21.34 15.12
CA ASN A 94 -3.68 -20.84 16.41
C ASN A 94 -3.32 -19.35 16.32
N ILE A 95 -2.71 -18.94 15.20
CA ILE A 95 -2.39 -17.52 14.97
C ILE A 95 -3.67 -16.70 14.81
N LEU A 96 -4.66 -17.21 14.07
CA LEU A 96 -5.97 -16.56 13.96
C LEU A 96 -6.62 -16.37 15.34
N LYS A 97 -6.60 -17.40 16.19
CA LYS A 97 -7.12 -17.31 17.55
C LYS A 97 -6.45 -16.20 18.36
N MET A 98 -5.12 -16.08 18.28
CA MET A 98 -4.39 -15.01 18.96
C MET A 98 -4.80 -13.60 18.49
N PHE A 99 -5.11 -13.43 17.20
CA PHE A 99 -5.61 -12.16 16.66
C PHE A 99 -7.07 -11.90 17.07
N ALA A 100 -7.91 -12.94 17.09
CA ALA A 100 -9.29 -12.83 17.58
C ALA A 100 -9.34 -12.43 19.08
N GLU A 101 -8.45 -12.97 19.90
CA GLU A 101 -8.34 -12.66 21.34
C GLU A 101 -8.01 -11.19 21.62
N ILE A 102 -7.34 -10.50 20.68
CA ILE A 102 -7.08 -9.05 20.76
C ILE A 102 -8.12 -8.21 20.01
N GLY A 103 -9.27 -8.80 19.65
CA GLY A 103 -10.42 -8.12 19.04
C GLY A 103 -10.31 -7.85 17.54
N VAL A 104 -9.37 -8.50 16.83
CA VAL A 104 -9.23 -8.35 15.37
C VAL A 104 -10.19 -9.30 14.66
N GLU A 105 -10.85 -8.81 13.61
CA GLU A 105 -11.76 -9.63 12.82
C GLU A 105 -10.97 -10.68 12.03
N THR A 106 -11.33 -11.97 12.18
CA THR A 106 -10.71 -13.08 11.45
C THR A 106 -11.68 -13.68 10.44
N LYS A 107 -11.17 -14.16 9.30
CA LYS A 107 -11.94 -14.88 8.29
C LYS A 107 -11.33 -16.26 8.02
N GLU A 108 -12.16 -17.19 7.55
CA GLU A 108 -11.75 -18.57 7.27
C GLU A 108 -11.11 -18.71 5.89
N THR A 109 -11.28 -17.70 5.00
CA THR A 109 -10.78 -17.76 3.63
C THR A 109 -10.22 -16.42 3.14
N PRO A 110 -9.25 -16.43 2.20
CA PRO A 110 -8.83 -15.22 1.50
C PRO A 110 -9.98 -14.45 0.84
N PHE A 111 -10.91 -15.17 0.21
CA PHE A 111 -12.10 -14.56 -0.41
C PHE A 111 -12.91 -13.74 0.58
N GLU A 112 -13.20 -14.27 1.78
CA GLU A 112 -13.92 -13.54 2.83
C GLU A 112 -13.16 -12.31 3.33
N VAL A 113 -11.82 -12.34 3.34
CA VAL A 113 -11.01 -11.14 3.65
C VAL A 113 -11.22 -10.08 2.58
N ALA A 114 -11.19 -10.45 1.29
CA ALA A 114 -11.45 -9.52 0.20
C ALA A 114 -12.84 -8.87 0.34
N GLU A 115 -13.87 -9.64 0.68
CA GLU A 115 -15.24 -9.15 0.84
C GLU A 115 -15.41 -8.09 1.94
N ALA A 116 -14.53 -8.09 2.94
CA ALA A 116 -14.55 -7.16 4.07
C ALA A 116 -13.60 -5.96 3.92
N SER A 117 -12.74 -5.95 2.88
CA SER A 117 -11.57 -5.08 2.81
C SER A 117 -11.55 -4.19 1.57
N ASP A 118 -11.14 -2.94 1.73
CA ASP A 118 -10.92 -2.02 0.61
C ASP A 118 -9.50 -2.17 0.02
N VAL A 119 -8.55 -2.62 0.84
CA VAL A 119 -7.17 -2.93 0.47
C VAL A 119 -6.79 -4.28 1.08
N VAL A 120 -6.07 -5.13 0.37
CA VAL A 120 -5.54 -6.39 0.91
C VAL A 120 -4.01 -6.42 0.80
N ILE A 121 -3.34 -6.81 1.88
CA ILE A 121 -1.89 -7.04 1.94
C ILE A 121 -1.63 -8.53 2.13
N THR A 122 -0.73 -9.11 1.34
CA THR A 122 -0.26 -10.49 1.51
C THR A 122 1.21 -10.54 1.88
N MET A 123 1.57 -11.44 2.80
CA MET A 123 2.95 -11.71 3.22
C MET A 123 3.15 -13.20 3.45
N LEU A 124 3.57 -13.91 2.40
CA LEU A 124 3.53 -15.37 2.33
C LEU A 124 4.91 -15.98 2.02
N PRO A 125 5.15 -17.27 2.37
CA PRO A 125 6.48 -17.86 2.34
C PRO A 125 7.03 -18.16 0.93
N SER A 126 6.16 -18.34 -0.07
CA SER A 126 6.60 -18.74 -1.41
C SER A 126 5.60 -18.37 -2.51
N SER A 127 6.08 -18.44 -3.77
CA SER A 127 5.27 -18.20 -4.97
C SER A 127 4.01 -19.07 -5.05
N SER A 128 4.07 -20.34 -4.64
CA SER A 128 2.92 -21.25 -4.68
C SER A 128 1.83 -20.82 -3.71
N HIS A 129 2.20 -20.37 -2.51
CA HIS A 129 1.23 -19.86 -1.53
C HIS A 129 0.56 -18.58 -2.02
N VAL A 130 1.31 -17.66 -2.64
CA VAL A 130 0.71 -16.45 -3.20
C VAL A 130 -0.27 -16.80 -4.34
N LEU A 131 0.10 -17.70 -5.24
CA LEU A 131 -0.81 -18.14 -6.31
C LEU A 131 -2.10 -18.75 -5.76
N ASP A 132 -2.02 -19.62 -4.75
CA ASP A 132 -3.21 -20.22 -4.13
C ASP A 132 -4.08 -19.17 -3.42
N VAL A 133 -3.47 -18.25 -2.67
CA VAL A 133 -4.21 -17.18 -1.98
C VAL A 133 -4.93 -16.25 -2.96
N TYR A 134 -4.36 -15.97 -4.13
CA TYR A 134 -5.02 -15.11 -5.12
C TYR A 134 -6.01 -15.89 -5.99
N THR A 135 -5.58 -17.00 -6.58
CA THR A 135 -6.29 -17.66 -7.69
C THR A 135 -6.87 -19.03 -7.31
N GLY A 136 -6.59 -19.52 -6.11
CA GLY A 136 -7.15 -20.78 -5.62
C GLY A 136 -8.66 -20.71 -5.46
N ARG A 137 -9.28 -21.87 -5.22
CA ARG A 137 -10.75 -22.02 -5.18
C ARG A 137 -11.45 -21.09 -4.18
N LYS A 138 -10.78 -20.75 -3.07
CA LYS A 138 -11.25 -19.82 -2.03
C LYS A 138 -10.38 -18.55 -1.98
N GLY A 139 -9.67 -18.27 -3.07
CA GLY A 139 -8.72 -17.18 -3.19
C GLY A 139 -9.39 -15.82 -3.32
N LEU A 140 -8.58 -14.77 -3.24
CA LEU A 140 -9.00 -13.36 -3.33
C LEU A 140 -9.82 -13.07 -4.59
N LEU A 141 -9.54 -13.76 -5.69
CA LEU A 141 -10.16 -13.50 -6.99
C LEU A 141 -11.38 -14.38 -7.29
N GLY A 142 -11.89 -15.12 -6.30
CA GLY A 142 -12.90 -16.17 -6.49
C GLY A 142 -14.24 -15.78 -7.15
N GLY A 143 -14.52 -14.49 -7.34
CA GLY A 143 -15.77 -14.01 -7.96
C GLY A 143 -15.59 -13.06 -9.16
N ASN A 144 -14.36 -12.76 -9.59
CA ASN A 144 -14.01 -11.71 -10.59
C ASN A 144 -14.52 -10.28 -10.30
N LEU A 145 -15.46 -10.11 -9.36
CA LEU A 145 -15.98 -8.85 -8.88
C LEU A 145 -15.39 -8.57 -7.50
N LEU A 146 -14.46 -7.63 -7.43
CA LEU A 146 -13.66 -7.37 -6.24
C LEU A 146 -14.17 -6.14 -5.49
N ARG A 147 -14.30 -6.29 -4.17
CA ARG A 147 -14.34 -5.13 -3.28
C ARG A 147 -12.98 -4.42 -3.18
N PRO A 148 -11.85 -5.12 -2.97
CA PRO A 148 -10.59 -4.43 -2.78
C PRO A 148 -10.15 -3.75 -4.08
N LYS A 149 -9.86 -2.46 -3.97
CA LYS A 149 -9.34 -1.63 -5.07
C LYS A 149 -7.84 -1.82 -5.25
N LEU A 150 -7.15 -2.17 -4.18
CA LEU A 150 -5.71 -2.36 -4.15
C LEU A 150 -5.35 -3.67 -3.45
N LEU A 151 -4.58 -4.50 -4.15
CA LEU A 151 -3.96 -5.70 -3.60
C LEU A 151 -2.44 -5.46 -3.59
N ILE A 152 -1.79 -5.73 -2.46
CA ILE A 152 -0.36 -5.49 -2.26
C ILE A 152 0.28 -6.81 -1.83
N ASP A 153 1.03 -7.45 -2.74
CA ASP A 153 1.86 -8.58 -2.34
C ASP A 153 3.22 -8.10 -1.85
N SER A 154 3.49 -8.36 -0.58
CA SER A 154 4.75 -8.03 0.09
C SER A 154 5.66 -9.25 0.22
N SER A 155 5.23 -10.39 -0.32
CA SER A 155 6.00 -11.63 -0.35
C SER A 155 7.23 -11.51 -1.24
N THR A 156 8.20 -12.39 -1.05
CA THR A 156 9.37 -12.49 -1.94
C THR A 156 9.13 -13.64 -2.91
N VAL A 157 8.63 -13.32 -4.10
CA VAL A 157 8.22 -14.31 -5.10
C VAL A 157 8.95 -14.13 -6.43
N HIS A 158 8.84 -15.12 -7.31
CA HIS A 158 9.38 -15.01 -8.67
C HIS A 158 8.65 -13.94 -9.47
N PRO A 159 9.33 -13.20 -10.38
CA PRO A 159 8.68 -12.17 -11.18
C PRO A 159 7.53 -12.69 -12.05
N GLN A 160 7.64 -13.94 -12.53
CA GLN A 160 6.58 -14.58 -13.29
C GLN A 160 5.30 -14.76 -12.46
N THR A 161 5.42 -15.03 -11.16
CA THR A 161 4.29 -15.15 -10.24
C THR A 161 3.54 -13.83 -10.12
N SER A 162 4.26 -12.74 -9.84
CA SER A 162 3.69 -11.40 -9.74
C SER A 162 2.98 -10.98 -11.04
N ARG A 163 3.55 -11.31 -12.20
CA ARG A 163 2.93 -11.03 -13.51
C ARG A 163 1.62 -11.79 -13.71
N LYS A 164 1.60 -13.11 -13.43
CA LYS A 164 0.39 -13.93 -13.54
C LYS A 164 -0.74 -13.39 -12.66
N ILE A 165 -0.41 -13.01 -11.42
CA ILE A 165 -1.39 -12.46 -10.49
C ILE A 165 -1.87 -11.08 -10.97
N SER A 166 -0.96 -10.21 -11.42
CA SER A 166 -1.32 -8.90 -11.96
C SER A 166 -2.26 -9.02 -13.15
N GLU A 167 -2.02 -9.98 -14.05
CA GLU A 167 -2.90 -10.27 -15.18
C GLU A 167 -4.28 -10.74 -14.71
N ALA A 168 -4.32 -11.70 -13.78
CA ALA A 168 -5.58 -12.19 -13.20
C ALA A 168 -6.38 -11.07 -12.52
N VAL A 169 -5.72 -10.19 -11.76
CA VAL A 169 -6.35 -9.01 -11.14
C VAL A 169 -6.89 -8.05 -12.20
N SER A 170 -6.15 -7.81 -13.29
CA SER A 170 -6.59 -6.88 -14.35
C SER A 170 -7.83 -7.35 -15.15
N ASN A 171 -8.11 -8.65 -15.09
CA ASN A 171 -9.31 -9.28 -15.65
C ASN A 171 -10.52 -9.20 -14.70
N CYS A 172 -10.32 -8.76 -13.46
CA CYS A 172 -11.39 -8.53 -12.50
C CYS A 172 -11.98 -7.12 -12.65
N THR A 173 -13.19 -6.94 -12.13
CA THR A 173 -13.92 -5.67 -12.10
C THR A 173 -14.20 -5.28 -10.65
N LEU A 174 -14.32 -3.99 -10.33
CA LEU A 174 -14.69 -3.55 -8.99
C LEU A 174 -16.19 -3.70 -8.74
N LYS A 175 -16.57 -4.07 -7.52
CA LYS A 175 -17.98 -4.11 -7.06
C LYS A 175 -18.63 -2.74 -7.11
N GLU A 176 -17.85 -1.70 -6.83
CA GLU A 176 -18.33 -0.33 -6.71
C GLU A 176 -17.35 0.63 -7.36
N ASN A 177 -17.85 1.46 -8.27
CA ASN A 177 -17.06 2.51 -8.92
C ASN A 177 -17.06 3.75 -8.03
N ARG A 178 -16.17 3.78 -7.04
CA ARG A 178 -16.04 4.95 -6.16
C ARG A 178 -15.09 6.00 -6.73
N ASP A 179 -13.91 5.59 -7.20
CA ASP A 179 -12.92 6.46 -7.85
C ASP A 179 -11.98 5.69 -8.82
N TRP A 180 -12.21 4.38 -8.98
CA TRP A 180 -11.33 3.45 -9.68
C TRP A 180 -12.14 2.66 -10.70
N GLU A 181 -11.59 2.50 -11.90
CA GLU A 181 -12.24 1.71 -12.96
C GLU A 181 -11.95 0.21 -12.82
N LYS A 182 -10.77 -0.14 -12.28
CA LYS A 182 -10.30 -1.52 -12.13
C LYS A 182 -9.54 -1.73 -10.83
N PRO A 183 -9.53 -2.95 -10.27
CA PRO A 183 -8.63 -3.29 -9.18
C PRO A 183 -7.17 -3.25 -9.67
N MET A 184 -6.25 -2.91 -8.78
CA MET A 184 -4.82 -2.96 -9.05
C MET A 184 -4.07 -3.90 -8.12
N MET A 185 -2.99 -4.45 -8.65
CA MET A 185 -2.03 -5.27 -7.92
C MET A 185 -0.69 -4.55 -7.85
N LEU A 186 -0.10 -4.46 -6.65
CA LEU A 186 1.26 -4.01 -6.43
C LEU A 186 2.12 -5.19 -5.97
N ASP A 187 3.20 -5.44 -6.71
CA ASP A 187 4.32 -6.26 -6.27
C ASP A 187 5.27 -5.36 -5.46
N ALA A 188 5.28 -5.56 -4.15
CA ALA A 188 5.86 -4.65 -3.17
C ALA A 188 6.69 -5.39 -2.10
N PRO A 189 7.72 -6.17 -2.48
CA PRO A 189 8.58 -6.86 -1.52
C PRO A 189 9.22 -5.87 -0.55
N VAL A 190 9.47 -6.34 0.67
CA VAL A 190 10.02 -5.52 1.76
C VAL A 190 11.47 -5.86 2.09
N SER A 191 12.20 -4.85 2.58
CA SER A 191 13.53 -4.93 3.21
C SER A 191 13.48 -4.34 4.63
N GLY A 192 14.39 -4.77 5.51
CA GLY A 192 14.48 -4.38 6.93
C GLY A 192 14.26 -5.51 7.94
N GLY A 193 13.91 -6.71 7.46
CA GLY A 193 13.79 -7.92 8.29
C GLY A 193 12.76 -7.84 9.41
N ILE A 194 12.84 -8.79 10.34
CA ILE A 194 11.87 -8.92 11.46
C ILE A 194 11.91 -7.69 12.37
N LEU A 195 13.11 -7.15 12.65
CA LEU A 195 13.27 -5.97 13.49
C LEU A 195 12.62 -4.73 12.86
N GLY A 196 12.79 -4.53 11.56
CA GLY A 196 12.12 -3.45 10.83
C GLY A 196 10.60 -3.64 10.78
N ALA A 197 10.13 -4.89 10.69
CA ALA A 197 8.70 -5.20 10.74
C ALA A 197 8.08 -4.88 12.09
N GLU A 198 8.82 -5.12 13.19
CA GLU A 198 8.39 -4.79 14.55
C GLU A 198 8.40 -3.28 14.80
N ALA A 199 9.47 -2.60 14.38
CA ALA A 199 9.64 -1.16 14.57
C ALA A 199 8.78 -0.30 13.62
N GLY A 200 8.15 -0.89 12.60
CA GLY A 200 7.39 -0.15 11.60
C GLY A 200 8.28 0.63 10.62
N THR A 201 9.49 0.16 10.37
CA THR A 201 10.51 0.84 9.55
C THR A 201 10.86 0.07 8.28
N LEU A 202 10.00 -0.84 7.83
CA LEU A 202 10.21 -1.59 6.59
C LEU A 202 10.26 -0.66 5.38
N THR A 203 11.13 -1.01 4.43
CA THR A 203 11.16 -0.38 3.11
C THR A 203 10.45 -1.27 2.10
N PHE A 204 9.41 -0.74 1.47
CA PHE A 204 8.70 -1.38 0.37
C PHE A 204 9.34 -0.98 -0.95
N ILE A 205 9.63 -1.96 -1.79
CA ILE A 205 10.28 -1.75 -3.08
C ILE A 205 9.19 -1.87 -4.14
N VAL A 206 8.83 -0.75 -4.76
CA VAL A 206 7.70 -0.69 -5.70
C VAL A 206 8.13 0.10 -6.94
N ARG A 207 7.62 -0.30 -8.11
CA ARG A 207 7.85 0.45 -9.34
C ARG A 207 7.05 1.74 -9.33
N PHE A 208 7.68 2.85 -9.73
CA PHE A 208 7.06 4.17 -9.72
C PHE A 208 5.88 4.34 -10.67
N ASP A 209 5.91 3.67 -11.83
CA ASP A 209 4.81 3.64 -12.81
C ASP A 209 3.52 3.07 -12.23
N ALA A 210 3.62 2.06 -11.36
CA ALA A 210 2.48 1.46 -10.68
C ALA A 210 1.86 2.36 -9.59
N ILE A 211 2.62 3.35 -9.10
CA ILE A 211 2.16 4.27 -8.04
C ILE A 211 1.62 5.58 -8.60
N LEU A 212 2.17 6.03 -9.74
CA LEU A 212 1.89 7.35 -10.34
C LEU A 212 0.40 7.70 -10.49
N PRO A 213 -0.46 6.80 -11.00
CA PRO A 213 -1.88 7.10 -11.15
C PRO A 213 -2.61 7.33 -9.81
N ASN A 214 -2.01 6.92 -8.69
CA ASN A 214 -2.68 6.79 -7.39
C ASN A 214 -1.87 7.33 -6.21
N LYS A 215 -0.96 8.29 -6.46
CA LYS A 215 -0.03 8.83 -5.46
C LYS A 215 -0.69 9.30 -4.15
N GLY A 216 -1.86 9.93 -4.22
CA GLY A 216 -2.60 10.37 -3.02
C GLY A 216 -3.01 9.22 -2.11
N LEU A 217 -3.20 8.03 -2.68
CA LEU A 217 -3.61 6.82 -1.99
C LEU A 217 -2.45 6.15 -1.26
N VAL A 218 -1.34 5.94 -1.97
CA VAL A 218 -0.15 5.30 -1.41
C VAL A 218 0.50 6.20 -0.36
N SER A 219 0.35 7.53 -0.49
CA SER A 219 0.77 8.48 0.54
C SER A 219 0.01 8.35 1.86
N LYS A 220 -1.23 7.82 1.87
CA LYS A 220 -1.98 7.54 3.12
C LYS A 220 -1.42 6.35 3.88
N PHE A 221 -0.76 5.43 3.19
CA PHE A 221 0.08 4.40 3.81
C PHE A 221 1.49 4.88 4.10
N GLY A 222 1.81 6.15 3.85
CA GLY A 222 3.13 6.74 4.03
C GLY A 222 3.80 6.55 5.39
N PRO A 223 3.06 6.45 6.51
CA PRO A 223 3.66 6.07 7.80
C PRO A 223 4.22 4.63 7.83
N ILE A 224 3.80 3.76 6.91
CA ILE A 224 4.05 2.31 6.91
C ILE A 224 4.83 1.85 5.66
N LEU A 225 4.58 2.50 4.51
CA LEU A 225 5.22 2.19 3.23
C LEU A 225 6.31 3.22 2.91
N ILE A 226 7.56 2.94 3.32
CA ILE A 226 8.72 3.65 2.79
C ILE A 226 8.98 3.12 1.38
N ILE A 227 8.53 3.85 0.37
CA ILE A 227 8.69 3.42 -1.03
C ILE A 227 10.05 3.86 -1.56
N ARG A 228 10.81 2.91 -2.10
CA ARG A 228 11.95 3.20 -2.98
C ARG A 228 11.64 2.78 -4.42
N ASP A 229 11.89 3.71 -5.34
CA ASP A 229 11.71 3.50 -6.77
C ASP A 229 12.71 2.47 -7.31
N SER A 230 12.19 1.39 -7.88
CA SER A 230 12.98 0.44 -8.67
C SER A 230 12.73 0.67 -10.17
N TYR A 231 13.69 1.26 -10.88
CA TYR A 231 13.68 1.42 -12.35
C TYR A 231 13.72 0.08 -13.12
N CYS A 232 13.95 -1.04 -12.43
CA CYS A 232 14.00 -2.38 -12.98
C CYS A 232 13.19 -3.32 -12.08
N SER A 233 12.52 -4.33 -12.66
CA SER A 233 11.63 -5.30 -12.01
C SER A 233 11.93 -5.53 -10.52
N SER A 234 10.97 -5.20 -9.64
CA SER A 234 11.13 -5.14 -8.17
C SER A 234 11.86 -6.35 -7.55
N VAL A 235 11.64 -7.53 -8.12
CA VAL A 235 12.24 -8.79 -7.67
C VAL A 235 13.76 -8.88 -7.84
N ARG A 236 14.36 -8.23 -8.86
CA ARG A 236 15.82 -8.31 -9.08
C ARG A 236 16.62 -7.59 -8.00
N ASN A 237 16.06 -6.55 -7.38
CA ASN A 237 16.82 -5.74 -6.42
C ASN A 237 16.93 -6.38 -5.04
N LYS A 238 16.00 -7.27 -4.63
CA LYS A 238 16.11 -7.94 -3.33
C LYS A 238 17.25 -8.96 -3.26
N ILE A 239 17.67 -9.51 -4.40
CA ILE A 239 18.80 -10.46 -4.48
C ILE A 239 20.16 -9.73 -4.29
N PHE A 240 20.20 -8.40 -4.36
CA PHE A 240 21.43 -7.60 -4.25
C PHE A 240 21.46 -6.65 -3.04
N ILE A 241 20.51 -6.77 -2.11
CA ILE A 241 20.50 -5.99 -0.86
C ILE A 241 20.49 -6.99 0.30
N ASP A 242 21.59 -7.72 0.45
CA ASP A 242 22.08 -8.34 1.69
C ASP A 242 23.62 -8.38 1.60
#